data_AF-K1LKK5-F1
#
_entry.id   AF-K1LKK5-F1
#
_cell.length_a   1.000
_cell.length_b   1.000
_cell.length_c   1.000
_cell.angle_alpha   90.00
_cell.angle_beta   90.00
_cell.angle_gamma   90.00
#
_symmetry.space_group_name_H-M   'P 1'
#
loop_
_entity.id
_entity.type
_entity.pdbx_description
1 polymer ?
#
loop_
_entity_poly.entity_id
_entity_poly.type
_entity_poly.pdbx_seq_one_letter_code
_entity_poly.pdbx_strand_id
1 'polypeptide(L)'
;MKKCFSCMLVMGLIFLLAACNTKEQATSSNSTDPVEEENQVEFELLFQLDSIPPEVGTSISIVQDEKLYTTWADIFGFESIPPIDFETEEVLFVTGYSDGCGRELEKIEKDGNTLVITLNYPEDIREKDIACTDIALDNTYVIKMKKTETTKGKLIDINRTTYEEDSTVQEKLQ
;
A
#
# COMPACT_ATOMS: atom_id res chain seq x y z
N MET A 1 -54.17 30.08 -15.44
CA MET A 1 -55.18 29.03 -15.71
C MET A 1 -54.97 28.50 -17.13
N LYS A 2 -54.97 27.16 -17.28
CA LYS A 2 -55.19 26.32 -18.50
C LYS A 2 -54.22 26.54 -19.69
N LYS A 3 -53.16 25.73 -19.85
CA LYS A 3 -53.10 24.37 -20.47
C LYS A 3 -53.56 24.32 -21.93
N CYS A 4 -52.63 23.99 -22.85
CA CYS A 4 -52.91 23.17 -24.03
C CYS A 4 -51.69 22.29 -24.35
N PHE A 5 -51.91 20.98 -24.27
CA PHE A 5 -51.11 19.91 -24.85
C PHE A 5 -51.19 19.97 -26.37
N SER A 6 -50.13 19.60 -27.08
CA SER A 6 -50.31 18.83 -28.33
C SER A 6 -49.07 18.01 -28.66
N CYS A 7 -49.26 16.70 -28.64
CA CYS A 7 -48.38 15.71 -29.25
C CYS A 7 -48.45 15.85 -30.77
N MET A 8 -47.31 15.76 -31.45
CA MET A 8 -47.29 15.15 -32.78
C MET A 8 -46.03 14.33 -32.98
N LEU A 9 -46.27 13.07 -33.31
CA LEU A 9 -45.36 11.96 -33.51
C LEU A 9 -45.53 11.60 -34.99
N VAL A 10 -44.51 11.75 -35.83
CA VAL A 10 -44.47 11.21 -37.20
C VAL A 10 -42.99 10.87 -37.49
N MET A 11 -42.60 9.60 -37.37
CA MET A 11 -42.47 8.63 -38.47
C MET A 11 -41.52 9.09 -39.58
N GLY A 12 -40.35 8.44 -39.67
CA GLY A 12 -39.40 8.57 -40.77
C GLY A 12 -38.53 7.32 -40.87
N LEU A 13 -39.12 6.25 -41.41
CA LEU A 13 -38.46 4.98 -41.73
C LEU A 13 -37.56 5.14 -42.97
N ILE A 14 -36.31 4.69 -42.83
CA ILE A 14 -35.50 3.87 -43.76
C ILE A 14 -35.50 4.26 -45.25
N PHE A 15 -34.32 4.67 -45.75
CA PHE A 15 -33.86 4.28 -47.08
C PHE A 15 -32.49 3.60 -47.00
N LEU A 16 -32.50 2.31 -47.35
CA LEU A 16 -31.39 1.43 -47.68
C LEU A 16 -30.87 1.75 -49.09
N LEU A 17 -29.55 1.83 -49.26
CA LEU A 17 -28.77 1.38 -50.44
C LEU A 17 -27.34 1.11 -49.90
N ALA A 18 -26.89 -0.12 -49.61
CA ALA A 18 -26.37 -1.15 -50.55
C ALA A 18 -25.49 -0.53 -51.66
N ALA A 19 -24.24 -0.92 -51.92
CA ALA A 19 -23.32 -1.92 -51.37
C ALA A 19 -21.92 -1.59 -51.94
N CYS A 20 -20.84 -1.91 -51.23
CA CYS A 20 -19.56 -2.26 -51.85
C CYS A 20 -18.86 -3.30 -50.96
N ASN A 21 -18.79 -4.51 -51.50
CA ASN A 21 -18.04 -5.64 -50.94
C ASN A 21 -16.54 -5.46 -51.18
N THR A 22 -15.77 -6.09 -50.29
CA THR A 22 -14.40 -6.62 -50.44
C THR A 22 -13.23 -5.70 -50.03
N LYS A 23 -12.72 -5.88 -48.81
CA LYS A 23 -11.47 -6.63 -48.55
C LYS A 23 -11.19 -6.69 -47.04
N GLU A 24 -10.91 -7.88 -46.54
CA GLU A 24 -10.28 -8.09 -45.24
C GLU A 24 -8.94 -7.35 -45.18
N GLN A 25 -8.72 -6.64 -44.07
CA GLN A 25 -7.38 -6.40 -43.56
C GLN A 25 -7.45 -6.56 -42.05
N ALA A 26 -6.78 -7.61 -41.56
CA ALA A 26 -6.53 -7.84 -40.15
C ALA A 26 -5.69 -6.71 -39.54
N THR A 27 -5.58 -6.75 -38.20
CA THR A 27 -4.82 -5.86 -37.30
C THR A 27 -5.53 -4.52 -37.05
N SER A 28 -6.05 -4.22 -35.86
CA SER A 28 -5.34 -4.21 -34.58
C SER A 28 -6.37 -4.34 -33.46
N SER A 29 -6.07 -5.21 -32.49
CA SER A 29 -6.73 -5.24 -31.19
C SER A 29 -6.63 -3.86 -30.55
N ASN A 30 -7.77 -3.16 -30.43
CA ASN A 30 -7.93 -2.14 -29.40
C ASN A 30 -8.22 -2.89 -28.09
N SER A 31 -7.23 -3.65 -27.61
CA SER A 31 -7.13 -3.89 -26.17
C SER A 31 -6.63 -2.55 -25.65
N THR A 32 -7.57 -1.71 -25.23
CA THR A 32 -7.21 -0.72 -24.21
C THR A 32 -6.95 -1.57 -22.99
N ASP A 33 -5.71 -2.04 -22.85
CA ASP A 33 -5.27 -2.62 -21.60
C ASP A 33 -5.67 -1.60 -20.53
N PRO A 34 -6.41 -2.02 -19.48
CA PRO A 34 -6.69 -1.12 -18.38
C PRO A 34 -5.34 -0.62 -17.91
N VAL A 35 -5.18 0.71 -17.91
CA VAL A 35 -4.04 1.35 -17.26
C VAL A 35 -3.97 0.71 -15.88
N GLU A 36 -2.93 -0.09 -15.61
CA GLU A 36 -2.66 -0.55 -14.25
C GLU A 36 -2.59 0.73 -13.43
N GLU A 37 -3.59 0.96 -12.56
CA GLU A 37 -3.46 1.97 -11.53
C GLU A 37 -2.20 1.56 -10.75
N GLU A 38 -1.15 2.38 -10.85
CA GLU A 38 0.03 2.22 -10.00
C GLU A 38 -0.45 2.36 -8.55
N ASN A 39 -0.67 1.22 -7.91
CA ASN A 39 -1.08 1.14 -6.51
C ASN A 39 0.06 1.55 -5.55
N GLN A 40 1.24 1.90 -6.09
CA GLN A 40 2.39 2.30 -5.32
C GLN A 40 2.20 3.71 -4.75
N VAL A 41 2.44 3.84 -3.44
CA VAL A 41 2.37 5.12 -2.75
C VAL A 41 3.76 5.72 -2.71
N GLU A 42 3.93 6.94 -3.22
CA GLU A 42 5.15 7.72 -3.02
C GLU A 42 5.27 8.12 -1.54
N PHE A 43 6.45 7.88 -0.94
CA PHE A 43 6.68 8.16 0.47
C PHE A 43 8.10 8.69 0.72
N GLU A 44 8.25 9.35 1.86
CA GLU A 44 9.52 9.82 2.44
C GLU A 44 9.65 9.27 3.86
N LEU A 45 10.75 8.56 4.15
CA LEU A 45 11.07 8.15 5.52
C LEU A 45 11.60 9.37 6.29
N LEU A 46 10.86 9.82 7.30
CA LEU A 46 11.25 10.94 8.16
C LEU A 46 12.20 10.47 9.27
N PHE A 47 11.85 9.37 9.93
CA PHE A 47 12.60 8.81 11.05
C PHE A 47 12.54 7.28 11.06
N GLN A 48 13.64 6.67 11.51
CA GLN A 48 13.69 5.30 11.99
C GLN A 48 14.23 5.33 13.43
N LEU A 49 13.50 4.71 14.35
CA LEU A 49 13.79 4.76 15.78
C LEU A 49 13.90 3.35 16.34
N ASP A 50 14.93 3.13 17.15
CA ASP A 50 15.21 1.84 17.82
C ASP A 50 14.42 1.71 19.14
N SER A 51 13.15 2.12 19.14
CA SER A 51 12.29 2.10 20.32
C SER A 51 10.82 2.09 19.96
N ILE A 52 10.01 1.43 20.79
CA ILE A 52 8.54 1.52 20.77
C ILE A 52 8.07 2.04 22.13
N PRO A 53 7.35 3.18 22.19
CA PRO A 53 6.71 3.63 23.40
C PRO A 53 5.76 2.55 23.96
N PRO A 54 5.84 2.21 25.26
CA PRO A 54 5.03 1.15 25.86
C PRO A 54 3.52 1.32 25.67
N GLU A 55 3.06 2.56 25.53
CA GLU A 55 1.66 2.94 25.34
C GLU A 55 1.12 2.56 23.94
N VAL A 56 2.01 2.38 22.96
CA VAL A 56 1.66 2.15 21.55
C VAL A 56 1.76 0.68 21.18
N GLY A 57 2.79 -0.02 21.67
CA GLY A 57 3.06 -1.40 21.28
C GLY A 57 3.26 -1.56 19.77
N THR A 58 2.97 -2.75 19.22
CA THR A 58 3.01 -3.01 17.76
C THR A 58 1.75 -2.47 17.10
N SER A 59 1.91 -1.55 16.14
CA SER A 59 0.78 -0.83 15.55
C SER A 59 1.10 -0.26 14.18
N ILE A 60 0.05 0.04 13.42
CA ILE A 60 0.09 0.93 12.27
C ILE A 60 -0.88 2.06 12.55
N SER A 61 -0.40 3.30 12.51
CA SER A 61 -1.20 4.49 12.77
C SER A 61 -1.06 5.50 11.65
N ILE A 62 -2.18 5.81 11.00
CA ILE A 62 -2.27 6.81 9.93
C ILE A 62 -2.76 8.12 10.58
N VAL A 63 -1.92 9.15 10.52
CA VAL A 63 -2.11 10.44 11.16
C VAL A 63 -2.37 11.49 10.08
N GLN A 64 -3.56 12.08 10.10
CA GLN A 64 -4.07 12.95 9.04
C GLN A 64 -4.30 14.40 9.50
N ASP A 65 -3.90 14.73 10.73
CA ASP A 65 -4.01 16.07 11.30
C ASP A 65 -2.83 16.42 12.21
N GLU A 66 -2.54 17.72 12.30
CA GLU A 66 -1.38 18.28 13.01
C GLU A 66 -1.41 18.04 14.52
N LYS A 67 -2.60 18.08 15.12
CA LYS A 67 -2.74 17.92 16.57
C LYS A 67 -2.40 16.49 16.97
N LEU A 68 -2.90 15.52 16.22
CA LEU A 68 -2.56 14.13 16.45
C LEU A 68 -1.07 13.89 16.19
N TYR A 69 -0.49 14.47 15.14
CA TYR A 69 0.94 14.32 14.87
C TYR A 69 1.82 14.87 15.99
N THR A 70 1.48 16.03 16.54
CA THR A 70 2.17 16.60 17.71
C THR A 70 2.08 15.68 18.92
N THR A 71 0.89 15.09 19.16
CA THR A 71 0.70 14.14 20.26
C THR A 71 1.57 12.90 20.09
N TRP A 72 1.65 12.36 18.87
CA TRP A 72 2.53 11.24 18.57
C TRP A 72 4.00 11.62 18.74
N ALA A 73 4.43 12.77 18.23
CA ALA A 73 5.80 13.24 18.41
C ALA A 73 6.18 13.37 19.90
N ASP A 74 5.26 13.83 20.76
CA ASP A 74 5.48 13.89 22.21
C ASP A 74 5.63 12.49 22.83
N ILE A 75 4.77 11.53 22.44
CA ILE A 75 4.83 10.13 22.91
C ILE A 75 6.16 9.49 22.53
N PHE A 76 6.67 9.77 21.33
CA PHE A 76 7.94 9.25 20.84
C PHE A 76 9.15 10.12 21.21
N GLY A 77 8.94 11.24 21.92
CA GLY A 77 10.00 12.10 22.42
C GLY A 77 10.83 12.82 21.34
N PHE A 78 10.21 13.25 20.24
CA PHE A 78 10.94 13.94 19.16
C PHE A 78 11.49 15.28 19.64
N GLU A 79 12.79 15.54 19.40
CA GLU A 79 13.39 16.83 19.67
C GLU A 79 12.86 17.93 18.73
N SER A 80 12.51 17.53 17.50
CA SER A 80 11.93 18.41 16.48
C SER A 80 11.00 17.64 15.55
N ILE A 81 9.91 18.28 15.15
CA ILE A 81 8.88 17.68 14.29
C ILE A 81 9.02 18.28 12.88
N PRO A 82 9.24 17.46 11.83
CA PRO A 82 9.21 17.92 10.46
C PRO A 82 7.85 18.54 10.11
N PRO A 83 7.80 19.64 9.33
CA PRO A 83 6.53 20.20 8.89
C PRO A 83 5.84 19.25 7.90
N ILE A 84 4.51 19.13 8.04
CA ILE A 84 3.64 18.31 7.18
C ILE A 84 2.48 19.18 6.71
N ASP A 85 2.21 19.19 5.41
CA ASP A 85 1.02 19.82 4.86
C ASP A 85 -0.18 18.88 4.96
N PHE A 86 -0.85 18.85 6.12
CA PHE A 86 -2.00 17.98 6.36
C PHE A 86 -3.23 18.27 5.48
N GLU A 87 -3.20 19.26 4.58
CA GLU A 87 -4.22 19.35 3.53
C GLU A 87 -4.01 18.29 2.44
N THR A 88 -2.75 17.95 2.13
CA THR A 88 -2.38 17.05 1.03
C THR A 88 -1.58 15.81 1.44
N GLU A 89 -1.01 15.82 2.64
CA GLU A 89 -0.11 14.80 3.18
C GLU A 89 -0.69 14.14 4.43
N GLU A 90 -0.16 12.97 4.76
CA GLU A 90 -0.40 12.24 6.00
C GLU A 90 0.88 11.56 6.48
N VAL A 91 0.92 11.24 7.77
CA VAL A 91 2.06 10.57 8.41
C VAL A 91 1.66 9.18 8.86
N LEU A 92 2.47 8.18 8.51
CA LEU A 92 2.32 6.81 8.94
C LEU A 92 3.36 6.48 10.01
N PHE A 93 2.89 5.99 11.15
CA PHE A 93 3.72 5.37 12.17
C PHE A 93 3.56 3.86 12.06
N VAL A 94 4.67 3.15 11.88
CA VAL A 94 4.73 1.69 11.83
C VAL A 94 5.64 1.24 12.97
N THR A 95 5.06 0.66 14.02
CA THR A 95 5.80 0.16 15.18
C THR A 95 5.77 -1.36 15.20
N GLY A 96 6.92 -2.00 15.44
CA GLY A 96 7.03 -3.45 15.44
C GLY A 96 8.39 -3.95 15.91
N TYR A 97 8.46 -5.25 16.19
CA TYR A 97 9.71 -5.89 16.60
C TYR A 97 10.33 -6.60 15.40
N SER A 98 11.65 -6.56 15.29
CA SER A 98 12.40 -7.35 14.31
C SER A 98 13.38 -8.28 15.02
N ASP A 99 13.88 -9.28 14.31
CA ASP A 99 15.00 -10.10 14.78
C ASP A 99 16.33 -9.29 14.75
N GLY A 100 17.43 -9.93 15.14
CA GLY A 100 18.75 -9.29 15.20
C GLY A 100 19.31 -8.77 13.87
N CYS A 101 18.63 -9.01 12.75
CA CYS A 101 18.99 -8.45 11.45
C CYS A 101 18.25 -7.15 11.10
N GLY A 102 17.26 -6.75 11.91
CA GLY A 102 16.47 -5.56 11.62
C GLY A 102 15.53 -5.75 10.44
N ARG A 103 14.76 -4.70 10.14
CA ARG A 103 13.98 -4.58 8.91
C ARG A 103 14.22 -3.22 8.27
N GLU A 104 13.92 -3.12 6.99
CA GLU A 104 13.80 -1.88 6.23
C GLU A 104 12.41 -1.80 5.61
N LEU A 105 11.93 -0.56 5.46
CA LEU A 105 10.71 -0.29 4.72
C LEU A 105 10.97 -0.52 3.23
N GLU A 106 10.37 -1.57 2.66
CA GLU A 106 10.55 -1.92 1.26
C GLU A 106 9.58 -1.14 0.36
N LYS A 107 8.29 -1.15 0.71
CA LYS A 107 7.25 -0.46 -0.06
C LYS A 107 5.99 -0.20 0.73
N ILE A 108 5.21 0.75 0.22
CA ILE A 108 3.84 1.03 0.64
C ILE A 108 2.96 1.01 -0.60
N GLU A 109 1.90 0.21 -0.55
CA GLU A 109 0.94 0.06 -1.63
C GLU A 109 -0.49 0.25 -1.11
N LYS A 110 -1.39 0.66 -1.99
CA LYS A 110 -2.82 0.72 -1.71
C LYS A 110 -3.50 -0.51 -2.29
N ASP A 111 -4.12 -1.30 -1.42
CA ASP A 111 -5.00 -2.41 -1.81
C ASP A 111 -6.45 -2.06 -1.41
N GLY A 112 -7.19 -1.51 -2.37
CA GLY A 112 -8.52 -0.97 -2.15
C GLY A 112 -8.53 0.17 -1.13
N ASN A 113 -9.06 -0.09 0.08
CA ASN A 113 -9.10 0.86 1.18
C ASN A 113 -8.14 0.51 2.32
N THR A 114 -7.02 -0.16 2.01
CA THR A 114 -6.00 -0.56 2.98
C THR A 114 -4.62 -0.19 2.46
N LEU A 115 -3.78 0.39 3.32
CA LEU A 115 -2.35 0.48 3.05
C LEU A 115 -1.70 -0.84 3.41
N VAL A 116 -0.97 -1.40 2.46
CA VAL A 116 -0.12 -2.55 2.65
C VAL A 116 1.31 -2.03 2.80
N ILE A 117 1.86 -2.20 4.00
CA ILE A 117 3.23 -1.84 4.33
C ILE A 117 4.05 -3.11 4.32
N THR A 118 5.11 -3.14 3.51
CA THR A 118 6.02 -4.27 3.47
C THR A 118 7.34 -3.88 4.13
N LEU A 119 7.72 -4.67 5.14
CA LEU A 119 9.03 -4.65 5.75
C LEU A 119 9.81 -5.87 5.27
N ASN A 120 11.08 -5.67 4.94
CA ASN A 120 11.97 -6.74 4.48
C ASN A 120 13.33 -6.63 5.19
N TYR A 121 14.16 -7.66 5.09
CA TYR A 121 15.55 -7.53 5.54
C TYR A 121 16.29 -6.46 4.74
N PRO A 122 17.25 -5.77 5.38
CA PRO A 122 18.19 -4.91 4.66
C PRO A 122 18.84 -5.63 3.48
N GLU A 123 19.13 -4.91 2.39
CA GLU A 123 19.67 -5.52 1.16
C GLU A 123 20.93 -6.34 1.40
N ASP A 124 21.85 -5.84 2.24
CA ASP A 124 23.09 -6.52 2.55
C ASP A 124 22.90 -7.80 3.38
N ILE A 125 21.79 -7.92 4.11
CA ILE A 125 21.32 -9.14 4.77
C ILE A 125 20.64 -10.08 3.78
N ARG A 126 19.88 -9.58 2.80
CA ARG A 126 19.20 -10.41 1.79
C ARG A 126 20.19 -11.12 0.88
N GLU A 127 21.21 -10.41 0.43
CA GLU A 127 22.23 -10.93 -0.49
C GLU A 127 23.21 -11.90 0.19
N LYS A 128 23.30 -11.86 1.52
CA LYS A 128 24.20 -12.69 2.30
C LYS A 128 23.41 -13.75 3.08
N ASP A 129 24.05 -14.87 3.37
CA ASP A 129 23.49 -15.88 4.26
C ASP A 129 23.89 -15.56 5.70
N ILE A 130 23.34 -14.46 6.23
CA ILE A 130 23.57 -14.01 7.61
C ILE A 130 22.50 -14.62 8.51
N ALA A 131 22.94 -15.34 9.55
CA ALA A 131 22.06 -15.83 10.60
C ALA A 131 21.63 -14.69 11.53
N CYS A 132 20.32 -14.44 11.60
CA CYS A 132 19.71 -13.46 12.50
C CYS A 132 19.50 -14.07 13.89
N THR A 133 19.63 -13.26 14.94
CA THR A 133 19.33 -13.72 16.31
C THR A 133 17.85 -13.58 16.61
N ASP A 134 17.26 -14.46 17.42
CA ASP A 134 15.87 -14.37 17.89
C ASP A 134 15.59 -13.22 18.89
N ILE A 135 16.55 -12.31 19.08
CA ILE A 135 16.39 -11.13 19.93
C ILE A 135 15.42 -10.18 19.25
N ALA A 136 14.29 -9.90 19.91
CA ALA A 136 13.33 -8.90 19.46
C ALA A 136 13.90 -7.49 19.69
N LEU A 137 14.12 -6.76 18.59
CA LEU A 137 14.55 -5.37 18.56
C LEU A 137 13.38 -4.47 18.20
N ASP A 138 13.14 -3.45 19.01
CA ASP A 138 12.13 -2.42 18.76
C ASP A 138 12.46 -1.64 17.50
N ASN A 139 11.45 -1.42 16.64
CA ASN A 139 11.59 -0.58 15.46
C ASN A 139 10.33 0.25 15.26
N THR A 140 10.55 1.54 15.01
CA THR A 140 9.50 2.46 14.58
C THR A 140 9.93 3.16 13.29
N TYR A 141 9.06 3.14 12.28
CA TYR A 141 9.20 3.94 11.07
C TYR A 141 8.17 5.06 11.06
N VAL A 142 8.63 6.28 10.79
CA VAL A 142 7.79 7.47 10.68
C VAL A 142 7.90 7.97 9.25
N ILE A 143 6.79 7.91 8.52
CA ILE A 143 6.79 8.01 7.07
C ILE A 143 5.81 9.10 6.66
N LYS A 144 6.25 10.02 5.80
CA LYS A 144 5.39 11.02 5.16
C LYS A 144 4.95 10.51 3.80
N MET A 145 3.68 10.71 3.46
CA MET A 145 3.12 10.33 2.18
C MET A 145 1.95 11.24 1.79
N LYS A 146 1.57 11.23 0.51
CA LYS A 146 0.33 11.89 0.06
C LYS A 146 -0.87 11.23 0.74
N LYS A 147 -1.93 12.00 1.01
CA LYS A 147 -3.18 11.45 1.53
C LYS A 147 -3.74 10.36 0.63
N THR A 148 -4.05 9.22 1.21
CA THR A 148 -4.56 8.05 0.50
C THR A 148 -6.04 7.79 0.75
N GLU A 149 -6.70 8.61 1.57
CA GLU A 149 -8.11 8.48 1.99
C GLU A 149 -8.44 7.16 2.69
N THR A 150 -7.42 6.51 3.25
CA THR A 150 -7.55 5.27 4.02
C THR A 150 -7.34 5.51 5.51
N THR A 151 -7.92 4.62 6.30
CA THR A 151 -7.71 4.57 7.75
C THR A 151 -7.31 3.16 8.19
N LYS A 152 -6.94 2.29 7.26
CA LYS A 152 -6.60 0.88 7.53
C LYS A 152 -5.19 0.59 7.06
N GLY A 153 -4.40 -0.02 7.94
CA GLY A 153 -3.07 -0.52 7.61
C GLY A 153 -3.02 -2.04 7.76
N LYS A 154 -2.21 -2.68 6.92
CA LYS A 154 -1.79 -4.06 7.02
C LYS A 154 -0.27 -4.10 6.93
N LEU A 155 0.37 -4.77 7.89
CA LEU A 155 1.81 -5.03 7.86
C LEU A 155 2.07 -6.39 7.22
N ILE A 156 3.00 -6.44 6.28
CA ILE A 156 3.62 -7.65 5.77
C ILE A 156 5.09 -7.60 6.22
N ASP A 157 5.43 -8.43 7.19
CA ASP A 157 6.80 -8.62 7.65
C ASP A 157 7.38 -9.87 6.99
N ILE A 158 8.35 -9.68 6.11
CA ILE A 158 9.00 -10.78 5.40
C ILE A 158 10.04 -11.40 6.32
N ASN A 159 9.68 -12.54 6.92
CA ASN A 159 10.60 -13.36 7.69
C ASN A 159 11.28 -14.40 6.80
N ARG A 160 12.60 -14.59 6.98
CA ARG A 160 13.32 -15.74 6.44
C ARG A 160 12.98 -16.90 7.37
N THR A 161 11.90 -17.62 7.09
CA THR A 161 11.82 -19.00 7.55
C THR A 161 12.85 -19.79 6.75
N THR A 162 14.04 -19.99 7.31
CA THR A 162 14.81 -21.19 7.03
C THR A 162 13.96 -22.36 7.52
N TYR A 163 13.04 -22.82 6.66
CA TYR A 163 12.63 -24.21 6.72
C TYR A 163 13.90 -25.00 6.40
N GLU A 164 14.65 -25.38 7.44
CA GLU A 164 15.36 -26.64 7.34
C GLU A 164 14.29 -27.65 6.92
N GLU A 165 14.41 -28.19 5.70
CA GLU A 165 13.71 -29.40 5.34
C GLU A 165 14.09 -30.43 6.40
N ASP A 166 13.24 -30.55 7.42
CA ASP A 166 13.29 -31.61 8.39
C ASP A 166 12.83 -32.89 7.68
N SER A 167 13.72 -33.38 6.83
CA SER A 167 13.64 -34.64 6.09
C SER A 167 13.67 -35.86 7.03
N THR A 168 13.55 -35.66 8.35
CA THR A 168 13.53 -36.75 9.33
C THR A 168 12.15 -37.11 9.89
N VAL A 169 11.06 -36.42 9.51
CA VAL A 169 9.71 -36.74 10.05
C VAL A 169 8.86 -37.66 9.15
N GLN A 170 9.29 -37.95 7.92
CA GLN A 170 8.59 -38.91 7.04
C GLN A 170 8.92 -40.40 7.31
N GLU A 171 9.88 -40.73 8.18
CA GLU A 171 10.29 -42.13 8.43
C GLU A 171 9.70 -42.75 9.72
N LYS A 172 8.63 -42.19 10.29
CA LYS A 172 7.92 -42.80 11.44
C LYS A 172 6.43 -43.07 11.25
N LEU A 173 5.95 -43.05 10.01
CA LEU A 173 4.63 -43.57 9.65
C LEU A 173 4.77 -44.54 8.47
N GLN A 174 5.49 -45.64 8.68
CA GLN A 174 5.31 -46.91 7.98
C GLN A 174 5.04 -48.01 8.99
#